data_AF-A0A534ZKP2-F1
#
_entry.id   AF-A0A534ZKP2-F1
#
_cell.length_a   1.000
_cell.length_b   1.000
_cell.length_c   1.000
_cell.angle_alpha   90.00
_cell.angle_beta   90.00
_cell.angle_gamma   90.00
#
_symmetry.space_group_name_H-M   'P 1'
#
loop_
_entity.id
_entity.type
_entity.pdbx_description
1 polymer ?
#
loop_
_entity_poly.entity_id
_entity_poly.type
_entity_poly.pdbx_seq_one_letter_code
_entity_poly.pdbx_strand_id
1 'polypeptide(L)'
;MYWADELATRVSGPQVVNDSKTPSGTIHVGSLRGPVTLDVIARALRDRGLETTLLYGIDDLDPMDTQSLLSGDAVERSLGVPL
;
A
#
# COMPACT_ATOMS: atom_id res chain seq x y z
N MET A 1 7.57 -20.35 -13.80
CA MET A 1 6.63 -19.21 -13.70
C MET A 1 5.86 -19.36 -12.41
N TYR A 2 6.00 -18.38 -11.52
CA TYR A 2 5.15 -18.21 -10.35
C TYR A 2 3.98 -17.26 -10.69
N TRP A 3 3.09 -16.98 -9.74
CA TRP A 3 1.88 -16.19 -10.00
C TRP A 3 2.15 -14.77 -10.54
N ALA A 4 3.26 -14.15 -10.11
CA ALA A 4 3.62 -12.80 -10.52
C ALA A 4 4.13 -12.75 -11.97
N ASP A 5 4.89 -13.77 -12.38
CA ASP A 5 5.33 -13.91 -13.78
C ASP A 5 4.13 -14.09 -14.71
N GLU A 6 3.16 -14.91 -14.29
CA GLU A 6 1.93 -15.14 -15.06
C GLU A 6 1.13 -13.84 -15.21
N LEU A 7 0.98 -13.06 -14.13
CA LEU A 7 0.34 -11.74 -14.18
C LEU A 7 1.08 -10.80 -15.14
N ALA A 8 2.40 -10.77 -15.08
CA ALA A 8 3.23 -9.94 -15.94
C ALA A 8 3.11 -10.35 -17.43
N THR A 9 2.70 -11.59 -17.73
CA THR A 9 2.45 -12.03 -19.12
C THR A 9 1.22 -11.41 -19.77
N ARG A 10 0.30 -10.86 -18.97
CA ARG A 10 -1.01 -10.38 -19.43
C ARG A 10 -1.00 -8.89 -19.78
N VAL A 11 0.13 -8.21 -19.60
CA VAL A 11 0.28 -6.76 -19.82
C VAL A 11 1.47 -6.45 -20.74
N SER A 12 1.45 -5.26 -21.33
CA SER A 12 2.47 -4.76 -22.24
C SER A 12 2.58 -3.24 -22.16
N GLY A 13 3.75 -2.69 -22.51
CA GLY A 13 4.02 -1.26 -22.40
C GLY A 13 4.27 -0.80 -20.95
N PRO A 14 4.45 0.51 -20.73
CA PRO A 14 4.74 1.06 -19.39
C PRO A 14 3.64 0.72 -18.37
N GLN A 15 4.03 0.32 -17.17
CA GLN A 15 3.14 -0.08 -16.09
C GLN A 15 3.36 0.77 -14.84
N VAL A 16 2.27 1.01 -14.10
CA VAL A 16 2.30 1.60 -12.76
C VAL A 16 1.71 0.60 -11.78
N VAL A 17 2.50 0.21 -10.78
CA VAL A 17 2.07 -0.60 -9.64
C VAL A 17 1.87 0.36 -8.47
N ASN A 18 0.67 0.45 -7.93
CA ASN A 18 0.32 1.44 -6.91
C ASN A 18 -0.50 0.82 -5.78
N ASP A 19 -0.21 1.21 -4.54
CA ASP A 19 -0.98 0.90 -3.33
C ASP A 19 -0.72 1.96 -2.27
N SER A 20 -1.55 2.02 -1.24
CA SER A 20 -1.38 2.94 -0.12
C SER A 20 -1.72 2.28 1.21
N LYS A 21 -1.20 2.85 2.30
CA LYS A 21 -1.57 2.47 3.66
C LYS A 21 -2.12 3.66 4.42
N THR A 22 -3.36 3.54 4.87
CA THR A 22 -3.94 4.42 5.88
C THR A 22 -3.29 4.16 7.24
N PRO A 23 -2.65 5.14 7.90
CA PRO A 23 -1.95 4.94 9.17
C PRO A 23 -2.89 4.93 10.40
N SER A 24 -4.11 4.41 10.28
CA SER A 24 -5.15 4.39 11.32
C SER A 24 -4.87 3.46 12.53
N GLY A 25 -3.68 2.87 12.63
CA GLY A 25 -3.33 1.99 13.73
C GLY A 25 -1.93 1.40 13.64
N THR A 26 -1.61 0.50 14.57
CA THR A 26 -0.26 -0.08 14.66
C THR A 26 0.09 -0.81 13.37
N ILE A 27 1.20 -0.40 12.76
CA ILE A 27 1.80 -1.12 11.63
C ILE A 27 2.45 -2.39 12.19
N HIS A 28 1.89 -3.54 11.84
CA HIS A 28 2.41 -4.85 12.24
C HIS A 28 3.05 -5.57 11.04
N VAL A 29 3.69 -6.71 11.26
CA VAL A 29 4.36 -7.47 10.19
C VAL A 29 3.43 -7.80 9.02
N GLY A 30 2.18 -8.18 9.31
CA GLY A 30 1.15 -8.38 8.28
C GLY A 30 0.85 -7.16 7.41
N SER A 31 1.06 -5.93 7.90
CA SER A 31 0.90 -4.70 7.12
C SER A 31 1.94 -4.60 5.98
N LEU A 32 3.06 -5.32 6.07
CA LEU A 32 4.07 -5.40 5.01
C LEU A 32 3.66 -6.31 3.84
N ARG A 33 2.59 -7.11 3.99
CA ARG A 33 2.16 -8.04 2.94
C ARG A 33 1.84 -7.30 1.63
N GLY A 34 1.13 -6.18 1.71
CA GLY A 34 0.82 -5.33 0.55
C GLY A 34 2.09 -4.87 -0.15
N PRO A 35 2.96 -4.08 0.52
CA PRO A 35 4.24 -3.62 -0.04
C PRO A 35 5.10 -4.73 -0.67
N VAL A 36 5.23 -5.88 -0.01
CA VAL A 36 6.00 -7.01 -0.53
C VAL A 36 5.35 -7.61 -1.77
N THR A 37 4.03 -7.73 -1.79
CA THR A 37 3.30 -8.22 -2.97
C THR A 37 3.50 -7.30 -4.17
N LEU A 38 3.46 -5.98 -3.94
CA LEU A 38 3.72 -4.98 -4.98
C LEU A 38 5.15 -5.05 -5.51
N ASP A 39 6.15 -5.19 -4.63
CA ASP A 39 7.55 -5.32 -5.03
C ASP A 39 7.77 -6.57 -5.90
N VAL A 40 7.13 -7.70 -5.55
CA VAL A 40 7.19 -8.94 -6.35
C VAL A 40 6.58 -8.73 -7.74
N ILE A 41 5.44 -8.04 -7.85
CA ILE A 41 4.83 -7.71 -9.15
C ILE A 41 5.73 -6.78 -9.96
N ALA A 42 6.26 -5.72 -9.33
CA ALA A 42 7.11 -4.75 -10.01
C ALA A 42 8.40 -5.40 -10.54
N ARG A 43 8.98 -6.35 -9.80
CA ARG A 43 10.12 -7.15 -10.28
C ARG A 43 9.75 -8.01 -11.48
N ALA A 44 8.64 -8.75 -11.41
CA ALA A 44 8.20 -9.61 -12.52
C ALA A 44 7.94 -8.80 -13.83
N LEU A 45 7.40 -7.58 -13.71
CA LEU A 45 7.22 -6.68 -14.85
C LEU A 45 8.56 -6.20 -15.43
N ARG A 46 9.50 -5.80 -14.55
CA ARG A 46 10.86 -5.36 -14.95
C ARG A 46 11.69 -6.49 -15.57
N ASP A 47 11.56 -7.71 -15.07
CA ASP A 47 12.24 -8.90 -15.62
C ASP A 47 11.78 -9.21 -17.05
N ARG A 48 10.56 -8.77 -17.43
CA ARG A 48 10.05 -8.82 -18.81
C ARG A 48 10.44 -7.60 -19.66
N GLY A 49 11.26 -6.69 -19.14
CA GLY A 49 11.68 -5.48 -19.83
C GLY A 49 10.62 -4.39 -19.92
N LEU A 50 9.57 -4.43 -19.09
CA LEU A 50 8.55 -3.38 -19.06
C LEU A 50 9.02 -2.20 -18.19
N GLU A 51 8.93 -0.99 -18.73
CA GLU A 51 9.08 0.23 -17.94
C GLU A 51 8.04 0.20 -16.80
N THR A 52 8.50 0.25 -15.55
CA THR A 52 7.63 -0.02 -14.38
C THR A 52 7.90 0.96 -13.26
N THR A 53 6.90 1.78 -12.95
CA THR A 53 6.87 2.67 -11.79
C THR A 53 6.16 1.98 -10.64
N LEU A 54 6.81 1.93 -9.47
CA LEU A 54 6.21 1.47 -8.24
C LEU A 54 5.92 2.69 -7.36
N LEU A 55 4.66 2.88 -7.01
CA LEU A 55 4.18 3.92 -6.11
C LEU A 55 3.66 3.26 -4.83
N TYR A 56 4.07 3.80 -3.69
CA TYR A 56 3.52 3.40 -2.40
C TYR A 56 3.24 4.65 -1.57
N GLY A 57 1.96 4.89 -1.30
CA GLY A 57 1.49 6.07 -0.59
C GLY A 57 1.18 5.81 0.87
N ILE A 58 1.16 6.89 1.65
CA ILE A 58 0.50 6.93 2.96
C ILE A 58 -0.78 7.74 2.77
N ASP A 59 -1.91 7.16 3.12
CA ASP A 59 -3.22 7.80 2.97
C ASP A 59 -3.63 8.42 4.32
N ASP A 60 -3.09 9.60 4.60
CA ASP A 60 -3.27 10.33 5.86
C ASP A 60 -4.49 11.27 5.84
N LEU A 61 -5.18 11.37 4.70
CA LEU A 61 -6.38 12.20 4.56
C LEU A 61 -7.67 11.50 4.99
N ASP A 62 -7.63 10.19 5.23
CA ASP A 62 -8.74 9.44 5.80
C ASP A 62 -9.11 10.00 7.19
N PRO A 63 -10.40 10.17 7.51
CA PRO A 63 -10.80 10.63 8.82
C PRO A 63 -10.47 9.58 9.87
N MET A 64 -9.97 10.03 11.01
CA MET A 64 -9.81 9.17 12.18
C MET A 64 -11.18 8.68 12.67
N ASP A 65 -11.43 7.40 12.49
CA ASP A 65 -12.70 6.72 12.75
C ASP A 65 -12.65 5.73 13.93
N THR A 66 -11.45 5.46 14.45
CA THR A 66 -11.22 4.54 15.57
C THR A 66 -10.31 5.14 16.64
N GLN A 67 -10.45 4.64 17.88
CA GLN A 67 -9.61 5.04 19.03
C GLN A 67 -8.20 4.44 19.02
N SER A 68 -7.85 3.76 17.93
CA SER A 68 -6.61 3.04 17.77
C SER A 68 -5.42 3.97 18.05
N LEU A 69 -4.66 3.68 19.11
CA LEU A 69 -3.45 4.38 19.56
C LEU A 69 -3.61 5.71 20.30
N LEU A 70 -4.84 6.16 20.59
CA LEU A 70 -5.05 7.46 21.24
C LEU A 70 -5.48 7.33 22.70
N SER A 71 -4.96 8.24 23.53
CA SER A 71 -5.53 8.51 24.85
C SER A 71 -6.94 9.10 24.71
N GLY A 72 -7.78 8.95 25.74
CA GLY A 72 -9.18 9.39 25.67
C GLY A 72 -9.36 10.87 25.27
N ASP A 73 -8.45 11.74 25.72
CA ASP A 73 -8.42 13.16 25.37
C ASP A 73 -7.98 13.43 23.91
N ALA A 74 -7.17 12.55 23.33
CA ALA A 74 -6.80 12.63 21.92
C ALA A 74 -7.94 12.13 21.02
N VAL A 75 -8.72 11.13 21.46
CA VAL A 75 -9.93 10.70 20.75
C VAL A 75 -10.94 11.83 20.63
N GLU A 76 -11.28 12.52 21.73
CA GLU A 76 -12.24 13.63 21.71
C GLU A 76 -11.83 14.78 20.77
N ARG A 77 -10.52 15.03 20.64
CA ARG A 77 -9.99 16.11 19.78
C ARG A 77 -9.90 15.71 18.32
N SER A 78 -9.57 14.45 18.05
CA SER A 78 -9.15 14.02 16.71
C SER A 78 -10.18 13.15 15.98
N LEU A 79 -11.30 12.79 16.60
CA LEU A 79 -12.34 12.03 15.90
C LEU A 79 -12.91 12.84 14.72
N GLY A 80 -12.86 12.25 13.53
CA GLY A 80 -13.36 12.87 12.31
C GLY A 80 -12.42 13.88 11.63
N VAL A 81 -11.21 14.13 12.16
CA VAL A 81 -10.17 14.88 11.43
C VAL A 81 -9.24 13.93 10.67
N PRO A 82 -8.53 14.39 9.61
CA PRO A 82 -7.47 13.61 8.96
C PRO A 82 -6.42 13.07 9.94
N LEU A 83 -5.84 11.92 9.61
CA LEU A 83 -4.88 11.16 10.43
C LEU A 83 -3.50 11.82 10.56
#